data_AF-A0ABD0QBD1-F1
#
_entry.id   AF-A0ABD0QBD1-F1
#
_cell.length_a   1.000
_cell.length_b   1.000
_cell.length_c   1.000
_cell.angle_alpha   90.00
_cell.angle_beta   90.00
_cell.angle_gamma   90.00
#
_symmetry.space_group_name_H-M   'P 1'
#
loop_
_entity.id
_entity.type
_entity.pdbx_description
1 polymer ?
#
loop_
_entity_poly.entity_id
_entity_poly.type
_entity_poly.pdbx_seq_one_letter_code
_entity_poly.pdbx_strand_id
1 'polypeptide(L)' 'RAVVCPIIDVISDETFEYMAGSDMTYGGFNWKLNFRWYPVPQREMDRRKGDRTLPV' A
#
# COMPACT_ATOMS: atom_id res chain seq x y z
N ARG A 1 4.84 3.04 20.59
CA ARG A 1 4.80 1.66 20.05
C ARG A 1 4.20 1.76 18.65
N ALA A 2 4.75 1.05 17.66
CA ALA A 2 4.26 1.07 16.28
C ALA A 2 3.57 -0.25 15.95
N VAL A 3 2.52 -0.19 15.14
CA VAL A 3 1.90 -1.36 14.49
C VAL A 3 2.24 -1.25 13.01
N VAL A 4 2.87 -2.28 12.46
CA VAL A 4 3.32 -2.32 11.06
C VAL A 4 2.45 -3.28 10.26
N CYS A 5 2.27 -3.01 8.97
CA CYS A 5 1.59 -3.91 8.03
C CYS A 5 2.51 -4.21 6.82
N PRO A 6 2.41 -5.41 6.22
CA PRO A 6 3.11 -5.72 4.98
C PRO A 6 2.40 -5.09 3.78
N ILE A 7 3.13 -4.98 2.66
CA ILE A 7 2.50 -4.79 1.34
C ILE A 7 1.65 -6.01 1.04
N ILE A 8 0.45 -5.79 0.51
CA ILE A 8 -0.52 -6.85 0.21
C ILE A 8 -0.43 -7.18 -1.28
N ASP A 9 0.09 -8.36 -1.60
CA ASP A 9 0.07 -8.91 -2.95
C ASP A 9 -1.29 -9.52 -3.28
N VAL A 10 -1.56 -9.67 -4.58
CA VAL A 10 -2.83 -10.20 -5.08
C VAL A 10 -2.63 -11.63 -5.56
N ILE A 11 -3.49 -12.54 -5.12
CA ILE A 11 -3.65 -13.85 -5.74
C ILE A 11 -4.95 -13.81 -6.51
N SER A 12 -4.89 -14.04 -7.83
CA SER A 12 -6.06 -14.07 -8.71
C SER A 12 -7.05 -15.14 -8.23
N ASP A 13 -8.32 -14.79 -8.09
CA ASP A 13 -9.38 -15.73 -7.69
C ASP A 13 -9.79 -16.68 -8.83
N GLU A 14 -9.49 -16.31 -10.08
CA GLU A 14 -9.79 -17.13 -11.26
C GLU A 14 -8.67 -18.12 -11.59
N THR A 15 -7.41 -17.68 -11.51
CA THR A 15 -6.24 -18.46 -11.98
C THR A 15 -5.29 -18.89 -10.88
N PHE A 16 -5.46 -18.36 -9.66
CA PHE A 16 -4.51 -18.53 -8.55
C PHE A 16 -3.10 -18.01 -8.84
N GLU A 17 -2.93 -17.20 -9.89
CA GLU A 17 -1.68 -16.54 -10.21
C GLU A 17 -1.32 -15.49 -9.15
N TYR A 18 -0.05 -15.45 -8.77
CA TYR A 18 0.50 -14.46 -7.86
C TYR A 18 0.90 -13.19 -8.61
N MET A 19 0.38 -12.05 -8.17
CA MET A 19 0.67 -10.72 -8.71
C MET A 19 1.19 -9.83 -7.59
N ALA A 20 2.39 -9.28 -7.76
CA ALA A 20 3.02 -8.41 -6.77
C ALA A 20 2.18 -7.13 -6.57
N GLY A 21 1.93 -6.77 -5.31
CA GLY A 21 1.21 -5.57 -4.92
C GLY A 21 2.03 -4.30 -5.12
N SER A 22 1.35 -3.16 -5.25
CA SER A 22 2.00 -1.86 -5.45
C SER A 22 2.40 -1.22 -4.12
N ASP A 23 3.68 -0.87 -3.97
CA ASP A 23 4.19 -0.05 -2.87
C ASP A 23 3.89 1.46 -3.02
N MET A 24 3.22 1.84 -4.12
CA MET A 24 2.80 3.20 -4.41
C MET A 24 1.39 3.50 -3.91
N THR A 25 0.80 2.62 -3.10
CA THR A 25 -0.52 2.81 -2.50
C THR A 25 -0.51 2.62 -0.99
N TYR A 26 -1.38 3.35 -0.29
CA TYR A 26 -1.63 3.19 1.13
C TYR A 26 -3.14 3.09 1.42
N GLY A 27 -3.48 2.47 2.54
CA GLY A 27 -4.86 2.27 2.96
C GLY A 27 -5.46 3.52 3.61
N GLY A 28 -6.70 3.84 3.26
CA GLY A 28 -7.48 4.93 3.89
C GLY A 28 -8.99 4.68 3.83
N PHE A 29 -9.77 5.59 4.40
CA PHE A 29 -11.23 5.51 4.41
C PHE A 29 -11.85 6.70 3.70
N ASN A 30 -12.91 6.46 2.94
CA ASN A 30 -13.76 7.54 2.47
C ASN A 30 -14.75 7.99 3.57
N TRP A 31 -15.51 9.06 3.33
CA TRP A 31 -16.50 9.58 4.28
C TRP A 31 -17.66 8.62 4.60
N LYS A 32 -17.81 7.54 3.82
CA LYS A 32 -18.75 6.45 4.10
C LYS A 32 -18.10 5.30 4.89
N LEU A 33 -16.88 5.50 5.41
CA LEU A 33 -16.08 4.51 6.15
C LEU A 33 -15.76 3.22 5.38
N ASN A 34 -15.71 3.30 4.04
CA ASN A 34 -15.22 2.18 3.24
C ASN A 34 -13.71 2.29 3.08
N PHE A 35 -13.00 1.18 3.35
CA PHE A 35 -11.58 1.07 3.07
C PHE A 35 -11.32 1.20 1.55
N ARG A 36 -10.28 1.95 1.19
CA ARG A 36 -9.82 2.14 -0.19
C ARG A 36 -8.31 2.30 -0.22
N TRP A 37 -7.73 1.93 -1.36
CA TRP A 37 -6.34 2.22 -1.69
C TRP A 37 -6.22 3.61 -2.32
N TYR A 38 -5.29 4.42 -1.79
CA TYR A 38 -4.97 5.75 -2.29
C TYR A 38 -3.52 5.83 -2.75
N PRO A 39 -3.18 6.61 -3.79
CA PRO A 39 -1.81 6.77 -4.23
C PRO A 39 -0.98 7.51 -3.18
N VAL A 40 0.26 7.07 -2.98
CA VAL A 40 1.20 7.71 -2.04
C VAL A 40 1.51 9.15 -2.52
N PRO A 41 1.36 10.17 -1.66
CA PRO A 41 1.65 11.55 -2.03
C PRO A 41 3.15 11.77 -2.32
N GLN A 42 3.47 12.70 -3.23
CA GLN A 42 4.86 13.01 -3.61
C GLN A 42 5.76 13.33 -2.40
N ARG A 43 5.25 14.06 -1.41
CA ARG A 43 6.00 14.38 -0.17
C ARG A 43 6.56 13.14 0.55
N GLU A 44 5.83 12.03 0.49
CA GLU A 44 6.20 10.79 1.17
C GLU A 44 7.22 10.01 0.32
N MET A 45 7.05 10.03 -1.00
CA MET A 45 8.06 9.52 -1.94
C MET A 45 9.41 10.23 -1.74
N ASP A 46 9.38 11.57 -1.62
CA ASP A 46 10.57 12.39 -1.41
C ASP A 46 11.23 12.12 -0.05
N ARG A 47 10.42 11.89 1.00
CA ARG A 47 10.91 11.54 2.34
C ARG A 47 11.67 10.21 2.34
N ARG A 48 11.15 9.23 1.59
CA ARG A 48 11.71 7.88 1.50
C ARG A 48 12.98 7.82 0.67
N LYS A 49 13.14 8.71 -0.32
CA LYS A 49 14.29 8.70 -1.25
C LYS A 49 14.53 7.34 -1.92
N GLY A 50 13.46 6.58 -2.16
CA GLY A 50 13.52 5.22 -2.72
C GLY A 50 13.84 4.11 -1.71
N ASP A 51 14.00 4.41 -0.42
CA ASP A 51 14.17 3.39 0.61
C ASP A 51 12.83 2.69 0.93
N ARG A 52 12.71 1.44 0.49
CA ARG A 52 11.52 0.59 0.65
C ARG A 52 11.38 -0.02 2.04
N THR A 53 12.39 0.10 2.90
CA THR A 53 12.36 -0.41 4.28
C THR A 53 11.66 0.57 5.24
N LEU A 54 11.49 1.82 4.81
CA LEU A 54 10.80 2.84 5.59
C LEU A 54 9.26 2.67 5.48
N PRO A 55 8.51 2.90 6.58
CA PRO A 55 7.05 2.82 6.58
C PRO A 55 6.41 3.94 5.75
N VAL A 56 5.20 3.70 5.21
CA VAL A 56 4.41 4.68 4.41
C VAL A 56 3.52 5.48 5.35
#